data_AF-A0A7J7RJ49-F1
#
_entry.id   AF-A0A7J7RJ49-F1
#
_cell.length_a   1.000
_cell.length_b   1.000
_cell.length_c   1.000
_cell.angle_alpha   90.00
_cell.angle_beta   90.00
_cell.angle_gamma   90.00
#
_symmetry.space_group_name_H-M   'P 1'
#
loop_
_entity.id
_entity.type
_entity.pdbx_description
1 polymer ?
#
loop_
_entity_poly.entity_id
_entity_poly.type
_entity_poly.pdbx_seq_one_letter_code
_entity_poly.pdbx_strand_id
1 'polypeptide(L)'
;MLKNKVLLSCSHVFHRACLQAFEEFTNKKTCPLCRKNQYQTRVIHDGAQLFRTKCATRIQACWRGHVVRKWYRDLRKTLPPTDTKLRRNFFEEKFTEISHRILCSFHTDVEELFAEIDRCLAVNRSVLQQLEEQCGRELTDEDWRKIHMQALHREACECPICLTPLSGSNSCQHEASAPGGGQPSRETVLLSCSHTFHHECLLALEEFSWGHSSPFHVCPVCRSCYQKKILKS
;
A
#
# COMPACT_ATOMS: atom_id res chain seq x y z
N MET A 1 24.71 41.40 41.23
CA MET A 1 24.84 41.65 42.68
C MET A 1 24.62 43.13 42.96
N LEU A 2 23.56 43.49 43.71
CA LEU A 2 23.29 44.89 44.06
C LEU A 2 24.31 45.36 45.10
N LYS A 3 25.30 46.15 44.67
CA LYS A 3 26.32 46.71 45.57
C LYS A 3 25.66 47.78 46.44
N ASN A 4 25.86 47.70 47.75
CA ASN A 4 25.35 48.69 48.71
C ASN A 4 25.85 50.08 48.33
N LYS A 5 24.94 51.05 48.23
CA LYS A 5 25.25 52.44 47.96
C LYS A 5 25.29 53.22 49.27
N VAL A 6 26.15 54.22 49.36
CA VAL A 6 26.28 55.10 50.52
C VAL A 6 26.11 56.55 50.08
N LEU A 7 25.34 57.31 50.84
CA LEU A 7 25.17 58.75 50.72
C LEU A 7 26.09 59.44 51.72
N LEU A 8 26.87 60.40 51.24
CA LEU A 8 27.72 61.24 52.07
C LEU A 8 26.95 62.47 52.57
N SER A 9 27.41 63.08 53.67
CA SER A 9 26.88 64.37 54.16
C SER A 9 27.10 65.55 53.19
N CYS A 10 27.93 65.37 52.16
CA CYS A 10 28.07 66.30 51.03
C CYS A 10 27.14 65.97 49.84
N SER A 11 26.12 65.15 50.05
CA SER A 11 25.09 64.76 49.07
C SER A 11 25.57 63.91 47.89
N HIS A 12 26.81 63.43 47.91
CA HIS A 12 27.33 62.52 46.89
C HIS A 12 27.07 61.05 47.23
N VAL A 13 26.81 60.24 46.19
CA VAL A 13 26.48 58.81 46.32
C VAL A 13 27.55 57.95 45.66
N PHE A 14 28.04 56.94 46.39
CA PHE A 14 29.04 55.99 45.88
C PHE A 14 28.65 54.55 46.23
N HIS A 15 29.25 53.56 45.55
CA HIS A 15 29.22 52.18 46.06
C HIS A 15 30.09 52.09 47.31
N ARG A 16 29.59 51.42 48.36
CA ARG A 16 30.31 51.25 49.63
C ARG A 16 31.71 50.70 49.43
N ALA A 17 31.85 49.65 48.63
CA ALA A 17 33.14 49.03 48.34
C ALA A 17 34.09 49.97 47.56
N CYS A 18 33.57 50.76 46.61
CA CYS A 18 34.39 51.69 45.84
C CYS A 18 34.86 52.88 46.71
N LEU A 19 34.00 53.37 47.60
CA LEU A 19 34.37 54.43 48.53
C LEU A 19 35.40 53.94 49.55
N GLN A 20 35.21 52.74 50.10
CA GLN A 20 36.16 52.15 51.04
C GLN A 20 37.55 51.94 50.42
N ALA A 21 37.60 51.38 49.20
CA ALA A 21 38.87 51.21 48.48
C ALA A 21 39.57 52.55 48.19
N PHE A 22 38.80 53.62 47.92
CA PHE A 22 39.35 54.96 47.73
C PHE A 22 39.90 55.55 49.04
N GLU A 23 39.19 55.38 50.15
CA GLU A 23 39.65 55.82 51.47
C GLU A 23 40.95 55.10 51.88
N GLU A 24 41.04 53.79 51.64
CA GLU A 24 42.24 52.98 51.88
C GLU A 24 43.42 53.42 51.00
N PHE A 25 43.18 53.68 49.72
CA PHE A 25 44.24 54.14 48.79
C PHE A 25 44.78 55.53 49.14
N THR A 26 43.89 56.46 49.51
CA THR A 26 44.27 57.85 49.81
C THR A 26 44.68 58.06 51.27
N ASN A 27 44.46 57.08 52.14
CA ASN A 27 44.61 57.14 53.60
C ASN A 27 43.91 58.36 54.24
N LYS A 28 42.86 58.89 53.60
CA LYS A 28 42.13 60.07 54.07
C LYS A 28 40.64 59.96 53.78
N LYS A 29 39.81 60.27 54.77
CA LYS A 29 38.34 60.37 54.60
C LYS A 29 37.95 61.69 53.93
N THR A 30 38.08 61.71 52.60
CA THR A 30 37.80 62.87 51.75
C THR A 30 36.87 62.50 50.62
N CYS A 31 35.87 63.33 50.33
CA CYS A 31 34.92 63.02 49.26
C CYS A 31 35.65 63.06 47.89
N PRO A 32 35.54 62.02 47.04
CA PRO A 32 36.19 62.00 45.73
C PRO A 32 35.76 63.15 44.79
N LEU A 33 34.54 63.66 44.95
CA LEU A 33 33.97 64.68 44.06
C LEU A 33 34.23 66.10 44.57
N CYS A 34 33.88 66.40 45.82
CA CYS A 34 33.97 67.76 46.36
C CYS A 34 35.09 67.97 47.36
N ARG A 35 35.93 66.95 47.64
CA ARG A 35 37.10 67.01 48.54
C ARG A 35 36.79 67.43 49.99
N LYS A 36 35.52 67.47 50.39
CA LYS A 36 35.12 67.75 51.77
C LYS A 36 35.67 66.66 52.70
N ASN A 37 36.40 67.08 53.74
CA ASN A 37 36.96 66.21 54.77
C ASN A 37 35.90 65.79 55.79
N GLN A 38 36.11 64.64 56.43
CA GLN A 38 35.33 64.17 57.58
C GLN A 38 33.81 64.15 57.34
N TYR A 39 33.38 63.61 56.19
CA TYR A 39 31.96 63.42 55.91
C TYR A 39 31.36 62.29 56.76
N GLN A 40 30.04 62.33 56.97
CA GLN A 40 29.26 61.22 57.52
C GLN A 40 28.71 60.37 56.37
N THR A 41 28.56 59.07 56.60
CA THR A 41 28.03 58.12 55.60
C THR A 41 26.70 57.53 56.08
N ARG A 42 25.75 57.38 55.17
CA ARG A 42 24.50 56.64 55.39
C ARG A 42 24.32 55.62 54.27
N VAL A 43 24.04 54.36 54.60
CA VAL A 43 23.72 53.34 53.60
C VAL A 43 22.32 53.62 53.04
N ILE A 44 22.19 53.60 51.70
CA ILE A 44 20.93 53.79 50.99
C ILE A 44 20.56 52.54 50.17
N HIS A 45 19.29 52.14 50.26
CA HIS A 45 18.75 50.96 49.56
C HIS A 45 17.73 51.32 48.46
N ASP A 46 17.37 52.60 48.32
CA ASP A 46 16.30 53.07 47.45
C ASP A 46 16.52 52.70 45.98
N GLY A 47 17.76 52.85 45.48
CA GLY A 47 18.11 52.47 44.12
C GLY A 47 17.97 50.96 43.87
N ALA A 48 18.25 50.14 44.89
CA ALA A 48 18.10 48.68 44.81
C ALA A 48 16.63 48.27 44.81
N GLN A 49 15.82 48.90 45.66
CA GLN A 49 14.38 48.68 45.73
C GLN A 49 13.66 49.11 44.45
N LEU A 50 14.02 50.28 43.90
CA LEU A 50 13.48 50.78 42.63
C LEU A 50 13.83 49.83 41.48
N PHE A 51 15.07 49.34 41.43
CA PHE A 51 15.49 48.39 40.40
C PHE A 51 14.71 47.07 40.50
N ARG A 52 14.56 46.50 41.70
CA ARG A 52 13.74 45.29 41.93
C ARG A 52 12.30 45.49 41.48
N THR A 53 11.71 46.63 41.82
CA THR A 53 10.34 46.99 41.42
C THR A 53 10.24 47.07 39.89
N LYS A 54 11.17 47.75 39.22
CA LYS A 54 11.21 47.81 37.75
C LYS A 54 11.34 46.43 37.12
N CYS A 55 12.20 45.56 37.64
CA CYS A 55 12.34 44.18 37.17
C CYS A 55 11.04 43.39 37.37
N ALA A 56 10.41 43.48 38.54
CA ALA A 56 9.15 42.83 38.83
C ALA A 56 8.05 43.29 37.85
N THR A 57 7.91 44.60 37.62
CA THR A 57 6.94 45.15 36.66
C THR A 57 7.17 44.63 35.24
N ARG A 58 8.43 44.52 34.79
CA ARG A 58 8.75 43.97 33.46
C ARG A 58 8.34 42.50 33.32
N ILE A 59 8.65 41.69 34.32
CA ILE A 59 8.27 40.26 34.34
C ILE A 59 6.75 40.13 34.34
N GLN A 60 6.07 40.87 35.22
CA GLN A 60 4.61 40.86 35.31
C GLN A 60 3.95 41.31 34.01
N ALA A 61 4.43 42.38 33.38
CA ALA A 61 3.90 42.87 32.11
C ALA A 61 4.08 41.84 30.98
N CYS A 62 5.24 41.19 30.92
CA CYS A 62 5.52 40.13 29.95
C CYS A 62 4.55 38.95 30.13
N TRP A 63 4.37 38.48 31.36
CA TRP A 63 3.48 37.38 31.69
C TRP A 63 2.02 37.72 31.39
N ARG A 64 1.52 38.86 31.87
CA ARG A 64 0.15 39.34 31.58
C ARG A 64 -0.09 39.42 30.08
N GLY A 65 0.87 39.94 29.31
CA GLY A 65 0.79 39.98 27.86
C GLY A 65 0.79 38.58 27.22
N HIS A 66 1.57 37.63 27.73
CA HIS A 66 1.58 36.25 27.24
C HIS A 66 0.21 35.58 27.42
N VAL A 67 -0.38 35.70 28.61
CA VAL A 67 -1.70 35.13 28.94
C VAL A 67 -2.77 35.65 27.96
N VAL A 68 -2.85 36.98 27.78
CA VAL A 68 -3.83 37.58 26.87
C VAL A 68 -3.59 37.16 25.43
N ARG A 69 -2.35 37.14 24.95
CA ARG A 69 -2.02 36.70 23.57
C ARG A 69 -2.36 35.23 23.33
N LYS A 70 -2.17 34.36 24.33
CA LYS A 70 -2.55 32.94 24.24
C LYS A 70 -4.07 32.81 24.11
N TRP A 71 -4.82 33.44 25.02
CA TRP A 71 -6.28 33.45 24.99
C TRP A 71 -6.84 34.02 23.67
N TYR A 72 -6.33 35.17 23.24
CA TYR A 72 -6.78 35.82 22.00
C TYR A 72 -6.50 34.96 20.76
N ARG A 73 -5.38 34.23 20.72
CA ARG A 73 -5.08 33.30 19.63
C ARG A 73 -6.09 32.18 19.54
N ASP A 74 -6.51 31.63 20.68
CA ASP A 74 -7.52 30.56 20.70
C ASP A 74 -8.90 31.09 20.32
N LEU A 75 -9.27 32.27 20.81
CA LEU A 75 -10.51 32.96 20.40
C LEU A 75 -10.57 33.21 18.89
N ARG A 76 -9.44 33.58 18.27
CA ARG A 76 -9.36 33.86 16.83
C ARG A 76 -9.52 32.61 15.95
N LYS A 77 -9.45 31.41 16.51
CA LYS A 77 -9.75 30.16 15.79
C LYS A 77 -11.25 29.92 15.61
N THR A 78 -12.07 30.50 16.49
CA THR A 78 -13.53 30.28 16.51
C THR A 78 -14.29 31.48 15.95
N LEU A 79 -13.79 32.70 16.15
CA LEU A 79 -14.45 33.92 15.69
C LEU A 79 -13.92 34.39 14.33
N PRO A 80 -14.79 34.59 13.33
CA PRO A 80 -14.38 35.11 12.04
C PRO A 80 -13.94 36.58 12.16
N PRO A 81 -12.82 36.98 11.51
CA PRO A 81 -12.39 38.38 11.46
C PRO A 81 -13.43 39.32 10.83
N THR A 82 -13.39 40.59 11.21
CA THR A 82 -14.24 41.65 10.62
C THR A 82 -13.76 42.09 9.24
N ASP A 83 -12.44 42.14 9.03
CA ASP A 83 -11.83 42.46 7.73
C ASP A 83 -12.23 41.41 6.70
N THR A 84 -12.73 41.86 5.55
CA THR A 84 -13.24 41.00 4.47
C THR A 84 -12.19 40.04 3.91
N LYS A 85 -10.93 40.46 3.77
CA LYS A 85 -9.86 39.60 3.25
C LYS A 85 -9.48 38.52 4.25
N LEU A 86 -9.31 38.90 5.52
CA LEU A 86 -8.99 37.96 6.57
C LEU A 86 -10.14 37.00 6.87
N ARG A 87 -11.39 37.46 6.72
CA ARG A 87 -12.60 36.66 6.84
C ARG A 87 -12.66 35.58 5.76
N ARG A 88 -12.31 35.92 4.51
CA ARG A 88 -12.23 34.94 3.42
C ARG A 88 -11.24 33.81 3.75
N ASN A 89 -10.01 34.18 4.12
CA ASN A 89 -8.97 33.20 4.46
C ASN A 89 -9.39 32.31 5.65
N PHE A 90 -10.01 32.89 6.67
CA PHE A 90 -10.53 32.15 7.82
C PHE A 90 -11.53 31.05 7.41
N PHE A 91 -12.49 31.39 6.53
CA PHE A 91 -13.47 30.40 6.06
C PHE A 91 -12.87 29.38 5.09
N GLU A 92 -11.88 29.77 4.29
CA GLU A 92 -11.16 28.86 3.39
C GLU A 92 -10.38 27.79 4.17
N GLU A 93 -9.66 28.20 5.22
CA GLU A 93 -8.98 27.28 6.14
C GLU A 93 -9.99 26.33 6.82
N LYS A 94 -11.11 26.87 7.30
CA LYS A 94 -12.17 26.06 7.93
C LYS A 94 -12.84 25.09 6.97
N PHE A 95 -13.09 25.51 5.74
CA PHE A 95 -13.64 24.66 4.70
C PHE A 95 -12.68 23.52 4.34
N THR A 96 -11.39 23.82 4.28
CA THR A 96 -10.34 22.83 4.03
C THR A 96 -10.27 21.80 5.16
N GLU A 97 -10.32 22.24 6.42
CA GLU A 97 -10.36 21.37 7.60
C GLU A 97 -11.57 20.41 7.57
N ILE A 98 -12.75 20.93 7.25
CA ILE A 98 -13.98 20.14 7.14
C ILE A 98 -13.88 19.16 5.96
N SER A 99 -13.44 19.62 4.80
CA SER A 99 -13.29 18.80 3.59
C SER A 99 -12.32 17.66 3.83
N HIS A 100 -11.16 17.94 4.45
CA HIS A 100 -10.20 16.91 4.83
C HIS A 100 -10.80 15.90 5.80
N ARG A 101 -11.53 16.34 6.82
CA ARG A 101 -12.19 15.43 7.77
C ARG A 101 -13.23 14.55 7.07
N ILE A 102 -13.98 15.10 6.12
CA ILE A 102 -14.94 14.34 5.30
C ILE A 102 -14.20 13.31 4.44
N LEU A 103 -13.15 13.72 3.73
CA LEU A 103 -12.34 12.81 2.91
C LEU A 103 -11.74 11.67 3.73
N CYS A 104 -11.20 11.97 4.92
CA CYS A 104 -10.69 10.93 5.82
C CYS A 104 -11.79 10.06 6.43
N SER A 105 -13.03 10.54 6.51
CA SER A 105 -14.17 9.73 6.98
C SER A 105 -14.69 8.77 5.92
N PHE A 106 -14.42 9.04 4.64
CA PHE A 106 -14.69 8.08 3.57
C PHE A 106 -13.64 6.97 3.63
N HIS A 107 -14.06 5.80 4.13
CA HIS A 107 -13.30 4.57 4.00
C HIS A 107 -13.51 4.04 2.59
N THR A 108 -12.75 4.53 1.62
CA THR A 108 -12.63 3.82 0.34
C THR A 108 -11.68 2.65 0.60
N ASP A 109 -12.21 1.51 1.03
CA ASP A 109 -11.42 0.29 1.21
C ASP A 109 -11.07 -0.33 -0.14
N VAL A 110 -10.26 0.40 -0.91
CA VAL A 110 -9.80 -0.05 -2.22
C VAL A 110 -8.90 -1.28 -2.07
N GLU A 111 -8.21 -1.38 -0.93
CA GLU A 111 -7.37 -2.52 -0.57
C GLU A 111 -8.21 -3.78 -0.32
N GLU A 112 -9.34 -3.69 0.38
CA GLU A 112 -10.27 -4.82 0.55
C GLU A 112 -10.84 -5.30 -0.79
N LEU A 113 -11.19 -4.36 -1.68
CA LEU A 113 -11.67 -4.69 -3.03
C LEU A 113 -10.58 -5.40 -3.85
N PHE A 114 -9.34 -4.89 -3.86
CA PHE A 114 -8.24 -5.53 -4.57
C PHE A 114 -7.91 -6.90 -3.97
N ALA A 115 -7.94 -7.02 -2.65
CA ALA A 115 -7.74 -8.30 -1.98
C ALA A 115 -8.84 -9.32 -2.34
N GLU A 116 -10.09 -8.89 -2.52
CA GLU A 116 -11.17 -9.77 -2.99
C GLU A 116 -10.97 -10.17 -4.45
N ILE A 117 -10.57 -9.25 -5.33
CA ILE A 117 -10.26 -9.57 -6.73
C ILE A 117 -9.13 -10.60 -6.80
N ASP A 118 -8.06 -10.40 -6.03
CA ASP A 118 -6.93 -11.33 -5.99
C ASP A 118 -7.33 -12.71 -5.45
N ARG A 119 -8.21 -12.76 -4.43
CA ARG A 119 -8.79 -14.02 -3.94
C ARG A 119 -9.58 -14.73 -5.04
N CYS A 120 -10.47 -14.03 -5.75
CA CYS A 120 -11.23 -14.61 -6.86
C CYS A 120 -10.32 -15.12 -7.98
N LEU A 121 -9.29 -14.34 -8.34
CA LEU A 121 -8.33 -14.74 -9.37
C LEU A 121 -7.51 -15.97 -8.94
N ALA A 122 -7.09 -16.04 -7.68
CA ALA A 122 -6.37 -17.19 -7.14
C ALA A 122 -7.21 -18.47 -7.20
N VAL A 123 -8.49 -18.39 -6.82
CA VAL A 123 -9.43 -19.52 -6.90
C VAL A 123 -9.58 -19.97 -8.36
N ASN A 124 -9.85 -19.05 -9.28
CA ASN A 124 -10.00 -19.38 -10.70
C ASN A 124 -8.73 -20.04 -11.28
N ARG A 125 -7.55 -19.51 -10.95
CA ARG A 125 -6.28 -20.09 -11.37
C ARG A 125 -6.07 -21.50 -10.82
N SER A 126 -6.43 -21.75 -9.56
CA SER A 126 -6.32 -23.09 -8.97
C SER A 126 -7.24 -24.11 -9.66
N VAL A 127 -8.46 -23.71 -10.05
CA VAL A 127 -9.39 -24.58 -10.78
C VAL A 127 -8.83 -24.91 -12.16
N LEU A 128 -8.29 -23.92 -12.86
CA LEU A 128 -7.65 -24.14 -14.17
C LEU A 128 -6.42 -25.05 -14.04
N GLN A 129 -5.58 -24.86 -13.03
CA GLN A 129 -4.43 -25.70 -12.77
C GLN A 129 -4.84 -27.15 -12.46
N GLN A 130 -5.89 -27.36 -11.66
CA GLN A 130 -6.42 -28.70 -11.38
C GLN A 130 -6.92 -29.41 -12.65
N LEU A 131 -7.56 -28.67 -13.57
CA LEU A 131 -7.99 -29.21 -14.86
C LEU A 131 -6.78 -29.57 -15.74
N GLU A 132 -5.76 -28.72 -15.75
CA GLU A 132 -4.50 -28.97 -16.45
C GLU A 132 -3.77 -30.21 -15.90
N GLU A 133 -3.70 -30.39 -14.59
CA GLU A 133 -3.12 -31.59 -13.96
C GLU A 133 -3.93 -32.86 -14.28
N GLN A 134 -5.26 -32.77 -14.32
CA GLN A 134 -6.12 -33.91 -14.69
C GLN A 134 -5.98 -34.30 -16.16
N CYS A 135 -5.85 -33.33 -17.06
CA CYS A 135 -5.76 -33.57 -18.51
C CYS A 135 -4.32 -33.85 -18.99
N GLY A 136 -3.30 -33.38 -18.24
CA GLY A 136 -1.88 -33.47 -18.59
C GLY A 136 -1.11 -34.67 -17.99
N ARG A 137 -1.74 -35.52 -17.17
CA ARG A 137 -1.09 -36.70 -16.59
C ARG A 137 -0.63 -37.68 -17.68
N GLU A 138 0.67 -37.89 -17.85
CA GLU A 138 1.22 -38.86 -18.81
C GLU A 138 0.68 -40.28 -18.54
N LEU A 139 0.10 -40.91 -19.57
CA LEU A 139 -0.42 -42.27 -19.49
C LEU A 139 0.70 -43.29 -19.72
N THR A 140 0.79 -44.28 -18.83
CA THR A 140 1.76 -45.37 -18.98
C THR A 140 1.34 -46.35 -20.08
N ASP A 141 2.26 -47.17 -20.58
CA ASP A 141 1.93 -48.20 -21.56
C ASP A 141 0.89 -49.22 -21.05
N GLU A 142 0.88 -49.48 -19.74
CA GLU A 142 -0.11 -50.37 -19.12
C GLU A 142 -1.50 -49.74 -19.09
N ASP A 143 -1.59 -48.42 -18.89
CA ASP A 143 -2.86 -47.69 -18.99
C ASP A 143 -3.39 -47.73 -20.43
N TRP A 144 -2.52 -47.53 -21.43
CA TRP A 144 -2.89 -47.65 -22.84
C TRP A 144 -3.39 -49.05 -23.21
N ARG A 145 -2.83 -50.12 -22.63
CA ARG A 145 -3.35 -51.49 -22.83
C ARG A 145 -4.77 -51.65 -22.29
N LYS A 146 -5.05 -51.12 -21.10
CA LYS A 146 -6.40 -51.14 -20.50
C LYS A 146 -7.40 -50.34 -21.34
N ILE A 147 -7.02 -49.15 -21.79
CA ILE A 147 -7.82 -48.29 -22.67
C ILE A 147 -8.12 -49.02 -23.99
N HIS A 148 -7.13 -49.72 -24.57
CA HIS A 148 -7.33 -50.49 -25.79
C HIS A 148 -8.32 -51.65 -25.60
N MET A 149 -8.21 -52.40 -24.50
CA MET A 149 -9.20 -53.45 -24.17
C MET A 149 -10.61 -52.89 -23.96
N GLN A 150 -10.74 -51.71 -23.35
CA GLN A 150 -12.03 -51.03 -23.18
C GLN A 150 -12.62 -50.56 -24.51
N ALA A 151 -11.79 -50.06 -25.42
CA ALA A 151 -12.23 -49.66 -26.76
C ALA A 151 -12.77 -50.84 -27.57
N LEU A 152 -12.12 -52.01 -27.47
CA LEU A 152 -12.60 -53.25 -28.10
C LEU A 152 -13.97 -53.69 -27.56
N HIS A 153 -14.21 -53.57 -26.25
CA HIS A 153 -15.51 -53.87 -25.64
C HIS A 153 -16.63 -52.91 -26.08
N ARG A 154 -16.29 -51.69 -26.52
CA ARG A 154 -17.28 -50.71 -27.01
C ARG A 154 -17.72 -50.97 -28.46
N GLU A 155 -17.09 -51.93 -29.15
CA GLU A 155 -17.46 -52.36 -30.51
C GLU A 155 -17.62 -51.19 -31.51
N ALA A 156 -16.77 -50.16 -31.39
CA ALA A 156 -16.81 -49.00 -32.28
C ALA A 156 -16.21 -49.35 -33.65
N CYS A 157 -17.07 -49.73 -34.60
CA CYS A 157 -16.69 -50.12 -35.96
C CYS A 157 -16.55 -48.94 -36.94
N GLU A 158 -17.07 -47.77 -36.58
CA GLU A 158 -17.12 -46.58 -37.43
C GLU A 158 -16.52 -45.37 -36.73
N CYS A 159 -15.92 -44.46 -37.50
CA CYS A 159 -15.41 -43.19 -37.02
C CYS A 159 -16.58 -42.22 -36.75
N PRO A 160 -16.81 -41.76 -35.51
CA PRO A 160 -17.94 -40.89 -35.20
C PRO A 160 -17.90 -39.49 -35.84
N ILE A 161 -16.76 -39.08 -36.41
CA ILE A 161 -16.61 -37.77 -37.07
C ILE A 161 -17.11 -37.81 -38.52
N CYS A 162 -16.73 -38.85 -39.27
CA CYS A 162 -17.02 -38.95 -40.70
C CYS A 162 -17.99 -40.10 -41.05
N LEU A 163 -18.38 -40.90 -40.05
CA LEU A 163 -19.34 -42.02 -40.16
C LEU A 163 -18.88 -43.12 -41.14
N THR A 164 -17.57 -43.35 -41.24
CA THR A 164 -17.01 -44.41 -42.11
C THR A 164 -16.21 -45.45 -41.31
N PRO A 165 -16.06 -46.70 -41.80
CA PRO A 165 -15.44 -47.79 -41.04
C PRO A 165 -13.99 -47.52 -40.61
N LEU A 166 -13.62 -48.00 -39.42
CA LEU A 166 -12.25 -47.97 -38.91
C LEU A 166 -11.49 -49.23 -39.36
N SER A 167 -10.25 -49.07 -39.83
CA SER A 167 -9.41 -50.19 -40.27
C SER A 167 -8.98 -51.03 -39.06
N GLY A 168 -9.67 -52.15 -38.84
CA GLY A 168 -9.46 -53.05 -37.69
C GLY A 168 -10.69 -53.84 -37.23
N SER A 169 -11.91 -53.47 -37.67
CA SER A 169 -13.11 -54.27 -37.42
C SER A 169 -13.25 -55.40 -38.44
N ASN A 170 -12.75 -56.58 -38.09
CA ASN A 170 -12.89 -57.79 -38.90
C ASN A 170 -14.25 -58.51 -38.72
N SER A 171 -15.30 -57.85 -38.21
CA SER A 171 -16.58 -58.52 -37.92
C SER A 171 -17.86 -57.87 -38.46
N CYS A 172 -17.79 -56.82 -39.29
CA CYS A 172 -18.97 -56.33 -40.00
C CYS A 172 -18.80 -56.41 -41.53
N GLN A 173 -18.68 -57.63 -42.05
CA GLN A 173 -19.05 -57.90 -43.43
C GLN A 173 -20.58 -57.98 -43.49
N HIS A 174 -21.23 -56.92 -43.96
CA HIS A 174 -22.51 -57.07 -44.63
C HIS A 174 -22.43 -56.42 -46.00
N GLU A 175 -22.96 -57.16 -46.97
CA GLU A 175 -22.67 -57.11 -48.39
C GLU A 175 -22.88 -55.74 -49.05
N ALA A 176 -21.86 -55.30 -49.80
CA ALA A 176 -22.06 -54.57 -51.05
C ALA A 176 -20.84 -54.79 -51.96
N SER A 177 -21.04 -55.62 -52.98
CA SER A 177 -20.09 -55.94 -54.04
C SER A 177 -19.73 -54.71 -54.88
N ALA A 178 -18.44 -54.40 -55.01
CA ALA A 178 -17.84 -53.83 -56.21
C ALA A 178 -16.30 -54.00 -56.19
N PRO A 179 -15.66 -54.40 -57.31
CA PRO A 179 -14.22 -54.55 -57.39
C PRO A 179 -13.55 -53.25 -57.82
N GLY A 180 -12.50 -52.82 -57.11
CA GLY A 180 -11.56 -51.83 -57.64
C GLY A 180 -11.10 -50.79 -56.62
N GLY A 181 -9.78 -50.73 -56.44
CA GLY A 181 -9.08 -49.67 -55.70
C GLY A 181 -8.84 -50.04 -54.26
N GLY A 182 -7.62 -50.47 -53.94
CA GLY A 182 -7.18 -50.60 -52.55
C GLY A 182 -7.35 -49.25 -51.85
N GLN A 183 -8.34 -49.15 -50.97
CA GLN A 183 -8.46 -47.96 -50.14
C GLN A 183 -7.20 -47.85 -49.29
N PRO A 184 -6.56 -46.68 -49.21
CA PRO A 184 -5.47 -46.49 -48.29
C PRO A 184 -6.00 -46.77 -46.89
N SER A 185 -5.35 -47.69 -46.18
CA SER A 185 -5.60 -47.94 -44.76
C SER A 185 -5.50 -46.63 -44.02
N ARG A 186 -6.63 -46.07 -43.60
CA ARG A 186 -6.64 -44.82 -42.83
C ARG A 186 -6.15 -45.16 -41.44
N GLU A 187 -5.09 -44.49 -41.02
CA GLU A 187 -4.56 -44.65 -39.66
C GLU A 187 -5.66 -44.38 -38.63
N THR A 188 -5.78 -45.27 -37.66
CA THR A 188 -6.78 -45.14 -36.59
C THR A 188 -6.09 -44.62 -35.34
N VAL A 189 -6.74 -43.69 -34.65
CA VAL A 189 -6.23 -43.09 -33.42
C VAL A 189 -7.14 -43.48 -32.26
N LEU A 190 -6.53 -43.92 -31.16
CA LEU A 190 -7.19 -44.23 -29.90
C LEU A 190 -6.99 -43.08 -28.93
N LEU A 191 -8.09 -42.61 -28.34
CA LEU A 191 -8.08 -41.59 -27.30
C LEU A 191 -8.04 -42.23 -25.91
N SER A 192 -7.51 -41.49 -24.93
CA SER A 192 -7.47 -41.93 -23.52
C SER A 192 -8.86 -42.20 -22.91
N CYS A 193 -9.91 -41.58 -23.46
CA CYS A 193 -11.30 -41.85 -23.11
C CYS A 193 -11.88 -43.13 -23.76
N SER A 194 -11.04 -43.96 -24.38
CA SER A 194 -11.39 -45.20 -25.09
C SER A 194 -12.31 -45.02 -26.31
N HIS A 195 -12.24 -43.86 -26.97
CA HIS A 195 -12.91 -43.63 -28.26
C HIS A 195 -11.89 -43.68 -29.40
N THR A 196 -12.34 -44.14 -30.57
CA THR A 196 -11.50 -44.34 -31.76
C THR A 196 -11.99 -43.51 -32.92
N PHE A 197 -11.05 -42.95 -33.70
CA PHE A 197 -11.31 -42.10 -34.85
C PHE A 197 -10.30 -42.38 -35.95
N HIS A 198 -10.54 -41.93 -37.18
CA HIS A 198 -9.46 -41.78 -38.15
C HIS A 198 -8.53 -40.65 -37.70
N HIS A 199 -7.23 -40.84 -37.87
CA HIS A 199 -6.21 -39.86 -37.49
C HIS A 199 -6.47 -38.50 -38.15
N GLU A 200 -6.67 -38.50 -39.48
CA GLU A 200 -6.97 -37.30 -40.27
C GLU A 200 -8.26 -36.59 -39.83
N CYS A 201 -9.31 -37.35 -39.51
CA CYS A 201 -10.58 -36.77 -39.05
C CYS A 201 -10.43 -36.08 -37.69
N LEU A 202 -9.67 -36.68 -36.78
CA LEU A 202 -9.39 -36.08 -35.48
C LEU A 202 -8.49 -34.84 -35.61
N LEU A 203 -7.44 -34.91 -36.44
CA LEU A 203 -6.54 -33.78 -36.68
C LEU A 203 -7.28 -32.56 -37.24
N ALA A 204 -8.13 -32.76 -38.25
CA ALA A 204 -8.93 -31.69 -38.84
C ALA A 204 -9.88 -31.05 -37.80
N LEU A 205 -10.46 -31.87 -36.91
CA LEU A 205 -11.32 -31.38 -35.84
C LEU A 205 -10.55 -30.57 -34.77
N GLU A 206 -9.35 -31.01 -34.41
CA GLU A 206 -8.46 -30.32 -33.46
C GLU A 206 -8.06 -28.94 -33.98
N GLU A 207 -7.66 -28.86 -35.26
CA GLU A 207 -7.28 -27.60 -35.92
C GLU A 207 -8.46 -26.61 -35.97
N PHE A 208 -9.67 -27.12 -36.27
CA PHE A 208 -10.88 -26.30 -36.35
C PHE A 208 -11.35 -25.79 -34.98
N SER A 209 -11.26 -26.59 -33.92
CA SER A 209 -11.93 -26.30 -32.65
C SER A 209 -11.22 -25.22 -31.81
N TRP A 210 -9.88 -25.15 -31.83
CA TRP A 210 -9.13 -24.23 -30.96
C TRP A 210 -7.81 -23.69 -31.55
N GLY A 211 -7.48 -24.04 -32.80
CA GLY A 211 -6.17 -23.72 -33.39
C GLY A 211 -4.98 -24.40 -32.67
N HIS A 212 -3.77 -24.15 -33.15
CA HIS A 212 -2.53 -24.79 -32.70
C HIS A 212 -2.07 -24.40 -31.26
N SER A 213 -2.86 -23.60 -30.53
CA SER A 213 -2.44 -22.94 -29.29
C SER A 213 -3.17 -23.41 -28.03
N SER A 214 -4.11 -24.35 -28.15
CA SER A 214 -4.77 -24.95 -26.98
C SER A 214 -3.92 -26.06 -26.38
N PRO A 215 -3.65 -26.04 -25.06
CA PRO A 215 -2.93 -27.12 -24.39
C PRO A 215 -3.75 -28.42 -24.29
N PHE A 216 -5.08 -28.38 -24.50
CA PHE A 216 -5.96 -29.54 -24.36
C PHE A 216 -6.98 -29.65 -25.50
N HIS A 217 -7.26 -30.89 -25.91
CA HIS A 217 -8.35 -31.23 -26.83
C HIS A 217 -9.41 -32.08 -26.11
N VAL A 218 -10.67 -31.89 -26.50
CA VAL A 218 -11.83 -32.59 -25.93
C VAL A 218 -12.44 -33.56 -26.92
N CYS A 219 -12.78 -34.75 -26.46
CA CYS A 219 -13.30 -35.81 -27.33
C CYS A 219 -14.70 -35.41 -27.85
N PRO A 220 -14.99 -35.53 -29.16
CA PRO A 220 -16.29 -35.14 -29.71
C PRO A 220 -17.46 -35.99 -29.17
N VAL A 221 -17.19 -37.21 -28.69
CA VAL A 221 -18.23 -38.13 -28.21
C VAL A 221 -18.56 -37.89 -26.74
N CYS A 222 -17.54 -37.85 -25.87
CA CYS A 222 -17.73 -37.80 -24.41
C CYS A 222 -17.30 -36.48 -23.77
N ARG A 223 -16.76 -35.54 -24.54
CA ARG A 223 -16.27 -34.22 -24.11
C ARG A 223 -15.15 -34.23 -23.06
N SER A 224 -14.64 -35.41 -22.70
CA SER A 224 -13.48 -35.54 -21.82
C SER A 224 -12.21 -35.05 -22.54
N CYS A 225 -11.30 -34.42 -21.80
CA CYS A 225 -9.92 -34.22 -22.25
C CYS A 225 -9.31 -35.55 -22.67
N TYR A 226 -8.46 -35.54 -23.70
CA TYR A 226 -7.79 -36.76 -24.11
C TYR A 226 -6.31 -36.58 -24.45
N GLN A 227 -5.58 -37.68 -24.23
CA GLN A 227 -4.34 -37.97 -24.94
C GLN A 227 -4.65 -38.93 -26.09
N LYS A 228 -3.81 -38.96 -27.12
CA LYS A 228 -4.03 -39.77 -28.31
C LYS A 228 -2.83 -40.67 -28.62
N LYS A 229 -3.11 -41.90 -29.04
CA LYS A 229 -2.11 -42.88 -29.50
C LYS A 229 -2.52 -43.40 -30.87
N ILE A 230 -1.64 -43.25 -31.86
CA ILE A 230 -1.87 -43.79 -33.20
C ILE A 230 -1.72 -45.32 -33.12
N LEU A 231 -2.75 -46.04 -33.56
CA LEU A 231 -2.73 -47.48 -33.69
C LEU A 231 -2.09 -47.80 -35.05
N LYS A 232 -0.91 -48.44 -35.01
CA LYS A 232 -0.31 -48.98 -36.22
C LYS A 232 -1.11 -50.21 -36.66
N SER A 233 -1.58 -50.20 -37.91
CA SER A 233 -2.21 -51.35 -38.58
C SER A 233 -1.24 -52.50 -38.76
#